data_AF-A0A933VNL8-F1
#
_entry.id   AF-A0A933VNL8-F1
#
_cell.length_a   1.000
_cell.length_b   1.000
_cell.length_c   1.000
_cell.angle_alpha   90.00
_cell.angle_beta   90.00
_cell.angle_gamma   90.00
#
_symmetry.space_group_name_H-M   'P 1'
#
loop_
_entity.id
_entity.type
_entity.pdbx_description
1 polymer ?
#
loop_
_entity_poly.entity_id
_entity_poly.type
_entity_poly.pdbx_seq_one_letter_code
_entity_poly.pdbx_strand_id
1 'polypeptide(L)'
;MLAARRPDRPTGAAAAPAARSAPSRRLAAASPRGTLLRLALAAAALLAAPAAAQAELPWTACSPAGFQCARTDVPLDRSGATPGTVTLNATRATAASNPGRSAVVALAGGPGQAAVPLARDFAASLGPALAERDLLVFDQRGTGGSGALSCPALSGSGTIASIARRCAEQIGATRGLYRTPDSAEDLEALRAAAGYDRLVIYGVSYGTKVAMAYAAAHPDRVEALVLDSVVLPDGPDPFRRSSLSAVRRVLTELCAGGACRAATPSVGRDLAALARRLRRGALRGTVIDGRGRRNRASIRQAGLFSVLLAGDLNPTLRAELPGAMRAALRGDRAPLLRLSARSSGLDNGAQSAVADSDALFLATTCEETAFAWTRGASVQQRAQEIDAVARTIPAAALGPFSSSIAVQGGVIPLCVGWPVASPAPAAPGALPQVRTLVLDGRMDLRTPVEDAQRVAALIPGAQVVDVPFTGHSVLGSDFSDCSKNAVAAFFGGGSAAPCGAVENSFSPTPRPPTRLRDLAGRDKRRAAAAATVLDARRQVIGEALAVGRVPGRVGGLRGGYVTTPGGGFRLVRYEYVPGVTVTGTATARGAGSFRLGGRAGLRGSVRLSAAAGGPGLPTPAEVARLPRQ
;
A
#
# COMPACT_ATOMS: atom_id res chain seq x y z
N MET A 1 -50.35 -8.03 55.01
CA MET A 1 -51.14 -6.78 54.92
C MET A 1 -51.88 -6.81 53.58
N LEU A 2 -53.10 -7.36 53.56
CA LEU A 2 -54.39 -6.63 53.59
C LEU A 2 -54.61 -5.77 52.33
N ALA A 3 -55.67 -5.83 51.53
CA ALA A 3 -56.80 -6.75 51.29
C ALA A 3 -57.65 -6.16 50.13
N ALA A 4 -58.37 -7.04 49.39
CA ALA A 4 -59.77 -6.88 48.92
C ALA A 4 -60.16 -5.70 47.98
N ARG A 5 -61.11 -5.78 47.03
CA ARG A 5 -62.19 -6.73 46.69
C ARG A 5 -62.80 -6.35 45.31
N ARG A 6 -63.27 -7.35 44.56
CA ARG A 6 -64.32 -7.34 43.50
C ARG A 6 -65.73 -7.29 44.18
N PRO A 7 -66.93 -7.35 43.53
CA PRO A 7 -67.28 -7.79 42.15
C PRO A 7 -68.45 -7.02 41.47
N ASP A 8 -68.85 -7.45 40.26
CA ASP A 8 -70.23 -7.93 40.01
C ASP A 8 -70.40 -8.64 38.65
N ARG A 9 -71.29 -9.64 38.67
CA ARG A 9 -71.83 -10.53 37.62
C ARG A 9 -73.34 -10.58 37.89
N PRO A 10 -74.25 -10.87 36.93
CA PRO A 10 -74.71 -12.27 36.73
C PRO A 10 -75.27 -12.55 35.30
N THR A 11 -75.07 -13.72 34.66
CA THR A 11 -75.82 -15.03 34.66
C THR A 11 -76.63 -15.31 33.38
N GLY A 12 -76.65 -16.59 32.98
CA GLY A 12 -77.63 -17.24 32.06
C GLY A 12 -77.11 -17.42 30.63
N ALA A 13 -77.19 -18.57 29.95
CA ALA A 13 -77.79 -19.87 30.21
C ALA A 13 -77.14 -20.94 29.30
N ALA A 14 -77.35 -22.22 29.63
CA ALA A 14 -76.86 -23.40 28.95
C ALA A 14 -77.68 -23.79 27.70
N ALA A 15 -77.06 -24.41 26.69
CA ALA A 15 -77.70 -25.34 25.75
C ALA A 15 -76.67 -26.23 25.02
N ALA A 16 -77.07 -27.48 24.77
CA ALA A 16 -76.32 -28.64 24.29
C ALA A 16 -75.93 -28.59 22.78
N PRO A 17 -75.11 -29.53 22.26
CA PRO A 17 -74.45 -29.40 20.96
C PRO A 17 -75.33 -29.89 19.80
N ALA A 18 -75.36 -29.12 18.70
CA ALA A 18 -75.99 -29.52 17.45
C ALA A 18 -74.94 -30.03 16.45
N ALA A 19 -75.12 -31.29 16.02
CA ALA A 19 -74.39 -31.91 14.92
C ALA A 19 -74.88 -31.37 13.56
N ARG A 20 -73.94 -31.19 12.62
CA ARG A 20 -74.02 -31.14 11.13
C ARG A 20 -72.81 -30.32 10.65
N SER A 21 -72.05 -30.62 9.60
CA SER A 21 -72.05 -31.66 8.57
C SER A 21 -70.71 -31.49 7.82
N ALA A 22 -69.99 -32.59 7.56
CA ALA A 22 -68.71 -32.57 6.84
C ALA A 22 -68.89 -32.14 5.37
N PRO A 23 -67.94 -31.40 4.76
CA PRO A 23 -67.99 -31.11 3.35
C PRO A 23 -67.57 -32.34 2.53
N SER A 24 -68.50 -32.80 1.69
CA SER A 24 -68.30 -33.82 0.66
C SER A 24 -67.13 -33.48 -0.27
N ARG A 25 -66.08 -34.30 -0.26
CA ARG A 25 -65.01 -34.29 -1.27
C ARG A 25 -65.63 -34.68 -2.62
N ARG A 26 -65.78 -33.70 -3.52
CA ARG A 26 -65.98 -34.00 -4.94
C ARG A 26 -64.62 -34.38 -5.53
N LEU A 27 -64.47 -35.65 -5.89
CA LEU A 27 -63.40 -36.11 -6.77
C LEU A 27 -63.65 -35.51 -8.16
N ALA A 28 -62.92 -34.44 -8.48
CA ALA A 28 -62.86 -33.92 -9.84
C ALA A 28 -62.06 -34.92 -10.69
N ALA A 29 -62.73 -35.55 -11.66
CA ALA A 29 -62.09 -36.37 -12.67
C ALA A 29 -61.06 -35.52 -13.43
N ALA A 30 -59.78 -35.89 -13.32
CA ALA A 30 -58.70 -35.24 -14.03
C ALA A 30 -58.86 -35.50 -15.53
N SER A 31 -59.07 -34.42 -16.32
CA SER A 31 -59.09 -34.51 -17.78
C SER A 31 -57.71 -34.90 -18.30
N PRO A 32 -57.59 -35.90 -19.19
CA PRO A 32 -56.30 -36.39 -19.71
C PRO A 32 -55.51 -35.32 -20.51
N ARG A 33 -56.16 -34.21 -20.88
CA ARG A 33 -55.50 -33.06 -21.52
C ARG A 33 -54.67 -32.21 -20.54
N GLY A 34 -55.01 -32.20 -19.26
CA GLY A 34 -54.26 -31.43 -18.24
C GLY A 34 -52.93 -32.09 -17.84
N THR A 35 -52.87 -33.42 -17.90
CA THR A 35 -51.67 -34.19 -17.54
C THR A 35 -50.61 -34.14 -18.64
N LEU A 36 -51.03 -34.19 -19.92
CA LEU A 36 -50.12 -34.03 -21.06
C LEU A 36 -49.53 -32.62 -21.16
N LEU A 37 -50.32 -31.58 -20.86
CA LEU A 37 -49.82 -30.20 -20.85
C LEU A 37 -48.83 -29.95 -19.69
N ARG A 38 -49.06 -30.57 -18.52
CA ARG A 38 -48.15 -30.48 -17.37
C ARG A 38 -46.85 -31.27 -17.56
N LEU A 39 -46.91 -32.43 -18.23
CA LEU A 39 -45.71 -33.19 -18.62
C LEU A 39 -44.92 -32.49 -19.73
N ALA A 40 -45.59 -31.84 -20.69
CA ALA A 40 -44.94 -31.04 -21.73
C ALA A 40 -44.29 -29.76 -21.17
N LEU A 41 -44.92 -29.08 -20.19
CA LEU A 41 -44.33 -27.95 -19.48
C LEU A 41 -43.16 -28.36 -18.55
N ALA A 42 -43.24 -29.53 -17.92
CA ALA A 42 -42.14 -30.07 -17.13
C ALA A 42 -40.95 -30.53 -18.00
N ALA A 43 -41.22 -31.13 -19.17
CA ALA A 43 -40.20 -31.49 -20.15
C ALA A 43 -39.57 -30.26 -20.82
N ALA A 44 -40.36 -29.20 -21.10
CA ALA A 44 -39.85 -27.92 -21.58
C ALA A 44 -39.03 -27.18 -20.51
N ALA A 45 -39.37 -27.29 -19.22
CA ALA A 45 -38.57 -26.75 -18.12
C ALA A 45 -37.26 -27.53 -17.90
N LEU A 46 -37.23 -28.83 -18.21
CA LEU A 46 -36.00 -29.65 -18.20
C LEU A 46 -35.12 -29.44 -19.45
N LEU A 47 -35.70 -28.99 -20.57
CA LEU A 47 -34.97 -28.62 -21.80
C LEU A 47 -34.56 -27.13 -21.86
N ALA A 48 -35.05 -26.32 -20.92
CA ALA A 48 -34.74 -24.89 -20.79
C ALA A 48 -33.93 -24.56 -19.52
N ALA A 49 -33.35 -25.56 -18.86
CA ALA A 49 -32.14 -25.27 -18.11
C ALA A 49 -31.07 -24.96 -19.15
N PRO A 50 -30.54 -23.72 -19.24
CA PRO A 50 -29.24 -23.61 -19.88
C PRO A 50 -28.36 -24.51 -19.03
N ALA A 51 -27.89 -25.62 -19.59
CA ALA A 51 -26.59 -26.10 -19.22
C ALA A 51 -25.69 -24.89 -19.52
N ALA A 52 -25.50 -24.03 -18.52
CA ALA A 52 -24.47 -23.03 -18.53
C ALA A 52 -23.20 -23.87 -18.55
N ALA A 53 -22.78 -24.27 -19.75
CA ALA A 53 -21.39 -24.55 -20.02
C ALA A 53 -20.70 -23.32 -19.46
N GLN A 54 -20.12 -23.46 -18.27
CA GLN A 54 -19.31 -22.45 -17.65
C GLN A 54 -18.25 -22.17 -18.69
N ALA A 55 -18.40 -21.05 -19.41
CA ALA A 55 -17.46 -20.69 -20.45
C ALA A 55 -16.14 -20.44 -19.73
N GLU A 56 -15.29 -21.47 -19.70
CA GLU A 56 -13.95 -21.35 -19.15
C GLU A 56 -13.24 -20.25 -19.93
N LEU A 57 -12.58 -19.35 -19.20
CA LEU A 57 -11.82 -18.28 -19.82
C LEU A 57 -10.84 -18.84 -20.87
N PRO A 58 -10.72 -18.21 -22.06
CA PRO A 58 -9.84 -18.67 -23.12
C PRO A 58 -8.38 -18.33 -22.80
N TRP A 59 -7.77 -19.11 -21.91
CA TRP A 59 -6.39 -18.94 -21.48
C TRP A 59 -5.41 -19.25 -22.62
N THR A 60 -4.51 -18.30 -22.88
CA THR A 60 -3.46 -18.44 -23.91
C THR A 60 -2.10 -18.22 -23.30
N ALA A 61 -1.07 -18.95 -23.75
CA ALA A 61 0.29 -18.74 -23.27
C ALA A 61 0.73 -17.28 -23.50
N CYS A 62 1.37 -16.67 -22.51
CA CYS A 62 1.88 -15.31 -22.60
C CYS A 62 3.24 -15.16 -21.93
N SER A 63 3.84 -13.98 -22.03
CA SER A 63 5.12 -13.66 -21.38
C SER A 63 4.88 -13.18 -19.95
N PRO A 64 5.73 -13.56 -18.97
CA PRO A 64 6.87 -14.47 -19.11
C PRO A 64 6.44 -15.94 -19.23
N ALA A 65 7.33 -16.80 -19.75
CA ALA A 65 7.05 -18.23 -19.88
C ALA A 65 6.60 -18.85 -18.55
N GLY A 66 5.65 -19.79 -18.62
CA GLY A 66 4.99 -20.39 -17.45
C GLY A 66 3.68 -19.70 -17.04
N PHE A 67 3.28 -18.63 -17.74
CA PHE A 67 2.02 -17.93 -17.51
C PHE A 67 1.06 -18.04 -18.70
N GLN A 68 -0.23 -17.96 -18.38
CA GLN A 68 -1.33 -17.88 -19.33
C GLN A 68 -2.13 -16.60 -19.08
N CYS A 69 -2.59 -15.96 -20.15
CA CYS A 69 -3.35 -14.71 -20.09
C CYS A 69 -4.74 -14.91 -20.70
N ALA A 70 -5.73 -14.22 -20.12
CA ALA A 70 -7.09 -14.18 -20.62
C ALA A 70 -7.71 -12.80 -20.37
N ARG A 71 -8.79 -12.52 -21.08
CA ARG A 71 -9.62 -11.33 -20.86
C ARG A 71 -11.07 -11.75 -20.70
N THR A 72 -11.81 -11.00 -19.90
CA THR A 72 -13.24 -11.21 -19.69
C THR A 72 -13.97 -9.89 -19.51
N ASP A 73 -15.17 -9.78 -20.05
CA ASP A 73 -15.98 -8.59 -19.91
C ASP A 73 -16.92 -8.75 -18.72
N VAL A 74 -16.94 -7.74 -17.86
CA VAL A 74 -17.87 -7.62 -16.74
C VAL A 74 -18.72 -6.36 -16.91
N PRO A 75 -19.95 -6.32 -16.37
CA PRO A 75 -20.76 -5.11 -16.41
C PRO A 75 -20.03 -3.93 -15.73
N LEU A 76 -20.08 -2.75 -16.35
CA LEU A 76 -19.61 -1.52 -15.72
C LEU A 76 -20.42 -1.22 -14.44
N ASP A 77 -21.73 -1.39 -14.52
CA ASP A 77 -22.70 -1.26 -13.43
C ASP A 77 -23.53 -2.53 -13.33
N ARG A 78 -23.43 -3.23 -12.19
CA ARG A 78 -24.17 -4.48 -11.94
C ARG A 78 -25.65 -4.27 -11.68
N SER A 79 -26.08 -3.05 -11.34
CA SER A 79 -27.50 -2.73 -11.21
C SER A 79 -28.20 -2.61 -12.58
N GLY A 80 -27.42 -2.45 -13.66
CA GLY A 80 -27.93 -2.18 -15.01
C GLY A 80 -28.36 -0.72 -15.25
N ALA A 81 -28.26 0.17 -14.25
CA ALA A 81 -28.64 1.58 -14.41
C ALA A 81 -27.73 2.34 -15.38
N THR A 82 -26.44 1.97 -15.43
CA THR A 82 -25.47 2.50 -16.39
C THR A 82 -25.01 1.41 -17.36
N PRO A 83 -25.39 1.46 -18.65
CA PRO A 83 -24.94 0.44 -19.62
C PRO A 83 -23.44 0.56 -19.87
N GLY A 84 -22.81 -0.58 -20.16
CA GLY A 84 -21.40 -0.66 -20.51
C GLY A 84 -20.71 -1.85 -19.87
N THR A 85 -19.48 -2.10 -20.31
CA THR A 85 -18.63 -3.18 -19.79
C THR A 85 -17.24 -2.66 -19.44
N VAL A 86 -16.57 -3.39 -18.57
CA VAL A 86 -15.13 -3.29 -18.33
C VAL A 86 -14.52 -4.62 -18.74
N THR A 87 -13.51 -4.59 -19.61
CA THR A 87 -12.71 -5.78 -19.89
C THR A 87 -11.66 -5.93 -18.80
N LEU A 88 -11.65 -7.06 -18.10
CA LEU A 88 -10.63 -7.41 -17.11
C LEU A 88 -9.48 -8.17 -17.79
N ASN A 89 -8.25 -7.76 -17.52
CA ASN A 89 -7.02 -8.42 -17.93
C ASN A 89 -6.51 -9.31 -16.79
N ALA A 90 -6.40 -10.61 -17.06
CA ALA A 90 -5.99 -11.60 -16.08
C ALA A 90 -4.82 -12.44 -16.59
N THR A 91 -3.99 -12.89 -15.66
CA THR A 91 -2.85 -13.76 -15.87
C THR A 91 -2.88 -14.86 -14.80
N ARG A 92 -2.60 -16.10 -15.19
CA ARG A 92 -2.49 -17.22 -14.28
C ARG A 92 -1.21 -18.02 -14.48
N ALA A 93 -0.72 -18.62 -13.40
CA ALA A 93 0.23 -19.73 -13.46
C ALA A 93 -0.43 -20.96 -12.85
N THR A 94 -0.41 -22.08 -13.56
CA THR A 94 -1.08 -23.31 -13.14
C THR A 94 -0.19 -24.13 -12.23
N ALA A 95 -0.77 -24.70 -11.16
CA ALA A 95 -0.08 -25.71 -10.37
C ALA A 95 0.07 -27.02 -11.16
N ALA A 96 1.02 -27.87 -10.78
CA ALA A 96 1.16 -29.21 -11.37
C ALA A 96 -0.05 -30.12 -11.08
N SER A 97 -0.73 -29.88 -9.96
CA SER A 97 -1.95 -30.53 -9.52
C SER A 97 -2.83 -29.49 -8.84
N ASN A 98 -4.15 -29.51 -9.07
CA ASN A 98 -5.12 -28.61 -8.43
C ASN A 98 -6.45 -29.35 -8.18
N PRO A 99 -6.46 -30.34 -7.26
CA PRO A 99 -7.63 -31.20 -7.05
C PRO A 99 -8.81 -30.44 -6.44
N GLY A 100 -8.54 -29.35 -5.70
CA GLY A 100 -9.55 -28.52 -5.06
C GLY A 100 -10.09 -27.39 -5.93
N ARG A 101 -9.71 -27.33 -7.22
CA ARG A 101 -10.04 -26.23 -8.15
C ARG A 101 -9.93 -24.86 -7.47
N SER A 102 -8.84 -24.65 -6.74
CA SER A 102 -8.64 -23.45 -5.93
C SER A 102 -7.51 -22.62 -6.50
N ALA A 103 -7.58 -21.30 -6.29
CA ALA A 103 -6.54 -20.37 -6.71
C ALA A 103 -6.11 -19.47 -5.56
N VAL A 104 -4.83 -19.13 -5.55
CA VAL A 104 -4.31 -17.98 -4.82
C VAL A 104 -4.51 -16.76 -5.69
N VAL A 105 -5.38 -15.85 -5.28
CA VAL A 105 -5.55 -14.55 -5.95
C VAL A 105 -4.65 -13.53 -5.28
N ALA A 106 -3.80 -12.88 -6.06
CA ALA A 106 -2.93 -11.82 -5.56
C ALA A 106 -3.41 -10.43 -6.00
N LEU A 107 -3.74 -9.59 -5.02
CA LEU A 107 -4.27 -8.24 -5.21
C LEU A 107 -3.22 -7.19 -4.85
N ALA A 108 -2.85 -6.36 -5.83
CA ALA A 108 -1.99 -5.21 -5.64
C ALA A 108 -2.71 -4.05 -4.93
N GLY A 109 -1.92 -3.05 -4.51
CA GLY A 109 -2.36 -1.91 -3.74
C GLY A 109 -2.66 -0.65 -4.58
N GLY A 110 -2.30 0.50 -4.01
CA GLY A 110 -2.60 1.83 -4.56
C GLY A 110 -3.70 2.53 -3.76
N PRO A 111 -5.00 2.44 -4.12
CA PRO A 111 -5.59 1.86 -5.34
C PRO A 111 -4.97 2.43 -6.62
N GLY A 112 -5.05 1.71 -7.74
CA GLY A 112 -4.45 2.15 -9.00
C GLY A 112 -3.30 1.29 -9.53
N GLN A 113 -2.80 0.32 -8.75
CA GLN A 113 -1.66 -0.50 -9.16
C GLN A 113 -2.09 -1.65 -10.04
N ALA A 114 -1.47 -1.76 -11.21
CA ALA A 114 -1.66 -2.93 -12.06
C ALA A 114 -1.00 -4.14 -11.38
N ALA A 115 -1.76 -5.22 -11.21
CA ALA A 115 -1.27 -6.41 -10.53
C ALA A 115 -0.58 -7.38 -11.50
N VAL A 116 -1.01 -7.45 -12.76
CA VAL A 116 -0.43 -8.37 -13.76
C VAL A 116 1.08 -8.18 -13.94
N PRO A 117 1.63 -6.95 -13.99
CA PRO A 117 3.08 -6.74 -14.01
C PRO A 117 3.84 -7.33 -12.81
N LEU A 118 3.16 -7.58 -11.68
CA LEU A 118 3.71 -8.14 -10.45
C LEU A 118 3.53 -9.67 -10.35
N ALA A 119 2.95 -10.33 -11.34
CA ALA A 119 2.61 -11.76 -11.26
C ALA A 119 3.81 -12.67 -10.92
N ARG A 120 5.00 -12.33 -11.42
CA ARG A 120 6.23 -13.07 -11.10
C ARG A 120 6.70 -12.87 -9.66
N ASP A 121 6.55 -11.66 -9.14
CA ASP A 121 6.92 -11.30 -7.77
C ASP A 121 5.95 -11.97 -6.78
N PHE A 122 4.66 -12.01 -7.11
CA PHE A 122 3.66 -12.78 -6.36
C PHE A 122 3.94 -14.28 -6.39
N ALA A 123 4.26 -14.86 -7.56
CA ALA A 123 4.62 -16.27 -7.66
C ALA A 123 5.83 -16.62 -6.77
N ALA A 124 6.84 -15.75 -6.72
CA ALA A 124 8.00 -15.94 -5.87
C ALA A 124 7.67 -15.82 -4.37
N SER A 125 6.83 -14.84 -4.00
CA SER A 125 6.50 -14.53 -2.60
C SER A 125 5.49 -15.51 -1.99
N LEU A 126 4.60 -16.07 -2.81
CA LEU A 126 3.51 -16.96 -2.39
C LEU A 126 3.78 -18.43 -2.72
N GLY A 127 5.01 -18.78 -3.11
CA GLY A 127 5.40 -20.14 -3.51
C GLY A 127 4.84 -21.27 -2.63
N PRO A 128 4.87 -21.18 -1.27
CA PRO A 128 4.29 -22.21 -0.41
C PRO A 128 2.78 -22.45 -0.62
N ALA A 129 2.03 -21.45 -1.05
CA ALA A 129 0.60 -21.55 -1.32
C ALA A 129 0.28 -22.18 -2.69
N LEU A 130 1.23 -22.13 -3.61
CA LEU A 130 1.06 -22.45 -5.04
C LEU A 130 1.39 -23.91 -5.40
N ALA A 131 1.72 -24.74 -4.41
CA ALA A 131 2.02 -26.16 -4.65
C ALA A 131 0.84 -26.92 -5.27
N GLU A 132 -0.38 -26.63 -4.80
CA GLU A 132 -1.63 -27.30 -5.22
C GLU A 132 -2.73 -26.32 -5.66
N ARG A 133 -2.36 -25.05 -5.88
CA ARG A 133 -3.29 -23.97 -6.23
C ARG A 133 -2.68 -23.15 -7.35
N ASP A 134 -3.51 -22.78 -8.31
CA ASP A 134 -3.07 -21.85 -9.35
C ASP A 134 -2.82 -20.48 -8.73
N LEU A 135 -1.88 -19.72 -9.30
CA LEU A 135 -1.81 -18.29 -9.06
C LEU A 135 -2.74 -17.59 -10.06
N LEU A 136 -3.67 -16.78 -9.57
CA LEU A 136 -4.49 -15.89 -10.40
C LEU A 136 -4.18 -14.43 -10.04
N VAL A 137 -3.86 -13.63 -11.06
CA VAL A 137 -3.57 -12.20 -10.91
C VAL A 137 -4.37 -11.45 -11.96
N PHE A 138 -5.03 -10.37 -11.58
CA PHE A 138 -5.76 -9.54 -12.53
C PHE A 138 -5.58 -8.06 -12.23
N ASP A 139 -5.58 -7.27 -13.29
CA ASP A 139 -5.62 -5.82 -13.16
C ASP A 139 -7.04 -5.43 -12.72
N GLN A 140 -7.18 -4.78 -11.57
CA GLN A 140 -8.47 -4.27 -11.12
C GLN A 140 -9.03 -3.27 -12.14
N ARG A 141 -10.36 -3.14 -12.23
CA ARG A 141 -11.00 -2.17 -13.15
C ARG A 141 -10.34 -0.80 -13.05
N GLY A 142 -9.97 -0.21 -14.17
CA GLY A 142 -9.31 1.09 -14.18
C GLY A 142 -7.80 1.06 -13.97
N THR A 143 -7.16 -0.11 -13.99
CA THR A 143 -5.69 -0.30 -13.97
C THR A 143 -5.23 -1.13 -15.15
N GLY A 144 -3.94 -1.03 -15.50
CA GLY A 144 -3.26 -1.94 -16.42
C GLY A 144 -4.02 -2.22 -17.72
N GLY A 145 -4.12 -3.50 -18.06
CA GLY A 145 -4.90 -3.97 -19.21
C GLY A 145 -6.41 -3.91 -19.02
N SER A 146 -6.90 -3.57 -17.82
CA SER A 146 -8.32 -3.50 -17.46
C SER A 146 -8.94 -2.11 -17.62
N GLY A 147 -8.54 -1.41 -18.68
CA GLY A 147 -9.05 -0.07 -19.00
C GLY A 147 -8.52 1.01 -18.06
N ALA A 148 -7.19 1.13 -17.91
CA ALA A 148 -6.53 2.13 -17.06
C ALA A 148 -7.18 3.52 -17.19
N LEU A 149 -7.66 4.08 -16.08
CA LEU A 149 -8.23 5.43 -16.08
C LEU A 149 -7.12 6.45 -16.36
N SER A 150 -7.39 7.40 -17.26
CA SER A 150 -6.45 8.44 -17.65
C SER A 150 -7.00 9.82 -17.34
N CYS A 151 -6.13 10.66 -16.79
CA CYS A 151 -6.50 11.99 -16.33
C CYS A 151 -5.38 13.00 -16.64
N PRO A 152 -5.37 13.61 -17.84
CA PRO A 152 -4.36 14.60 -18.22
C PRO A 152 -4.27 15.79 -17.26
N ALA A 153 -5.36 16.11 -16.54
CA ALA A 153 -5.38 17.19 -15.56
C ALA A 153 -4.34 17.03 -14.43
N LEU A 154 -3.91 15.80 -14.11
CA LEU A 154 -2.90 15.53 -13.07
C LEU A 154 -1.52 16.08 -13.41
N SER A 155 -1.22 16.23 -14.70
CA SER A 155 0.02 16.86 -15.19
C SER A 155 -0.14 18.37 -15.38
N GLY A 156 -1.33 18.91 -15.12
CA GLY A 156 -1.67 20.31 -15.35
C GLY A 156 -1.28 21.26 -14.21
N SER A 157 -1.46 22.56 -14.46
CA SER A 157 -1.27 23.59 -13.45
C SER A 157 -2.55 23.89 -12.67
N GLY A 158 -2.41 24.44 -11.47
CA GLY A 158 -3.53 24.85 -10.63
C GLY A 158 -3.38 24.42 -9.18
N THR A 159 -4.41 24.67 -8.38
CA THR A 159 -4.47 24.13 -7.02
C THR A 159 -4.75 22.64 -7.08
N ILE A 160 -4.29 21.90 -6.07
CA ILE A 160 -4.51 20.44 -5.94
C ILE A 160 -6.00 20.10 -6.05
N ALA A 161 -6.87 20.87 -5.37
CA ALA A 161 -8.32 20.70 -5.45
C ALA A 161 -8.86 20.94 -6.86
N SER A 162 -8.36 21.95 -7.59
CA SER A 162 -8.79 22.21 -8.97
C SER A 162 -8.33 21.13 -9.95
N ILE A 163 -7.15 20.56 -9.71
CA ILE A 163 -6.61 19.44 -10.49
C ILE A 163 -7.51 18.21 -10.30
N ALA A 164 -7.82 17.86 -9.06
CA ALA A 164 -8.72 16.75 -8.74
C ALA A 164 -10.13 16.94 -9.32
N ARG A 165 -10.69 18.16 -9.24
CA ARG A 165 -11.99 18.48 -9.85
C ARG A 165 -12.01 18.24 -11.36
N ARG A 166 -11.05 18.83 -12.09
CA ARG A 166 -10.92 18.63 -13.55
C ARG A 166 -10.70 17.17 -13.89
N CYS A 167 -9.99 16.45 -13.03
CA CYS A 167 -9.79 15.03 -13.19
C CYS A 167 -11.11 14.26 -13.18
N ALA A 168 -11.93 14.49 -12.15
CA ALA A 168 -13.26 13.89 -12.03
C ALA A 168 -14.18 14.24 -13.21
N GLU A 169 -14.08 15.46 -13.73
CA GLU A 169 -14.81 15.91 -14.93
C GLU A 169 -14.34 15.15 -16.18
N GLN A 170 -13.03 14.93 -16.34
CA GLN A 170 -12.43 14.19 -17.47
C GLN A 170 -12.81 12.70 -17.48
N ILE A 171 -12.79 12.04 -16.32
CA ILE A 171 -13.15 10.61 -16.22
C ILE A 171 -14.67 10.37 -16.19
N GLY A 172 -15.48 11.42 -16.03
CA GLY A 172 -16.94 11.36 -16.09
C GLY A 172 -17.60 10.75 -14.86
N ALA A 173 -18.94 10.67 -14.89
CA ALA A 173 -19.78 10.22 -13.76
C ALA A 173 -19.58 8.74 -13.39
N THR A 174 -19.14 7.92 -14.35
CA THR A 174 -18.88 6.49 -14.15
C THR A 174 -17.76 6.21 -13.16
N ARG A 175 -16.94 7.21 -12.79
CA ARG A 175 -15.96 7.13 -11.68
C ARG A 175 -16.56 6.61 -10.37
N GLY A 176 -17.85 6.82 -10.15
CA GLY A 176 -18.59 6.29 -8.99
C GLY A 176 -18.73 4.76 -8.98
N LEU A 177 -18.31 4.06 -10.05
CA LEU A 177 -18.37 2.60 -10.24
C LEU A 177 -16.97 1.95 -10.19
N TYR A 178 -15.99 2.65 -9.62
CA TYR A 178 -14.60 2.21 -9.46
C TYR A 178 -14.20 2.13 -7.97
N ARG A 179 -15.11 1.66 -7.12
CA ARG A 179 -14.89 1.52 -5.66
C ARG A 179 -14.52 0.08 -5.30
N THR A 180 -14.11 -0.13 -4.05
CA THR A 180 -13.78 -1.45 -3.50
C THR A 180 -14.88 -2.51 -3.76
N PRO A 181 -16.19 -2.25 -3.51
CA PRO A 181 -17.23 -3.25 -3.79
C PRO A 181 -17.31 -3.61 -5.27
N ASP A 182 -17.13 -2.64 -6.17
CA ASP A 182 -17.18 -2.86 -7.60
C ASP A 182 -16.04 -3.79 -8.08
N SER A 183 -14.87 -3.71 -7.44
CA SER A 183 -13.74 -4.62 -7.69
C SER A 183 -13.88 -5.99 -7.01
N ALA A 184 -14.55 -6.07 -5.86
CA ALA A 184 -14.85 -7.36 -5.22
C ALA A 184 -15.77 -8.20 -6.10
N GLU A 185 -16.80 -7.58 -6.68
CA GLU A 185 -17.68 -8.28 -7.60
C GLU A 185 -17.02 -8.66 -8.93
N ASP A 186 -15.97 -7.94 -9.35
CA ASP A 186 -15.15 -8.32 -10.51
C ASP A 186 -14.35 -9.58 -10.23
N LEU A 187 -13.79 -9.69 -9.03
CA LEU A 187 -13.12 -10.89 -8.60
C LEU A 187 -14.08 -12.08 -8.56
N GLU A 188 -15.35 -11.89 -8.15
CA GLU A 188 -16.32 -12.98 -8.18
C GLU A 188 -16.65 -13.45 -9.60
N ALA A 189 -16.89 -12.50 -10.52
CA ALA A 189 -17.11 -12.83 -11.92
C ALA A 189 -15.90 -13.56 -12.53
N LEU A 190 -14.68 -13.11 -12.21
CA LEU A 190 -13.45 -13.73 -12.68
C LEU A 190 -13.25 -15.13 -12.09
N ARG A 191 -13.50 -15.33 -10.78
CA ARG A 191 -13.44 -16.65 -10.12
C ARG A 191 -14.36 -17.64 -10.82
N ALA A 192 -15.62 -17.25 -11.04
CA ALA A 192 -16.62 -18.09 -11.67
C ALA A 192 -16.23 -18.44 -13.12
N ALA A 193 -15.81 -17.45 -13.92
CA ALA A 193 -15.41 -17.66 -15.31
C ALA A 193 -14.12 -18.49 -15.44
N ALA A 194 -13.19 -18.36 -14.49
CA ALA A 194 -11.96 -19.14 -14.46
C ALA A 194 -12.15 -20.58 -13.94
N GLY A 195 -13.36 -20.92 -13.44
CA GLY A 195 -13.68 -22.27 -12.99
C GLY A 195 -13.06 -22.65 -11.64
N TYR A 196 -12.80 -21.68 -10.77
CA TYR A 196 -12.30 -21.94 -9.40
C TYR A 196 -13.45 -22.05 -8.41
N ASP A 197 -13.44 -23.01 -7.49
CA ASP A 197 -14.50 -23.20 -6.50
C ASP A 197 -14.36 -22.25 -5.31
N ARG A 198 -13.13 -22.06 -4.83
CA ARG A 198 -12.75 -21.18 -3.72
C ARG A 198 -11.42 -20.47 -3.98
N LEU A 199 -11.19 -19.39 -3.24
CA LEU A 199 -10.00 -18.57 -3.33
C LEU A 199 -9.25 -18.50 -2.00
N VAL A 200 -7.92 -18.63 -2.07
CA VAL A 200 -7.02 -18.04 -1.09
C VAL A 200 -6.72 -16.62 -1.56
N ILE A 201 -7.03 -15.61 -0.75
CA ILE A 201 -6.89 -14.22 -1.20
C ILE A 201 -5.71 -13.59 -0.49
N TYR A 202 -4.66 -13.31 -1.25
CA TYR A 202 -3.56 -12.46 -0.85
C TYR A 202 -3.86 -11.01 -1.27
N GLY A 203 -3.84 -10.09 -0.32
CA GLY A 203 -3.92 -8.67 -0.59
C GLY A 203 -2.76 -7.93 0.05
N VAL A 204 -2.19 -6.97 -0.67
CA VAL A 204 -1.21 -6.03 -0.11
C VAL A 204 -1.75 -4.61 -0.11
N SER A 205 -1.57 -3.86 0.98
CA SER A 205 -2.01 -2.46 1.06
C SER A 205 -3.52 -2.35 0.79
N TYR A 206 -3.96 -1.45 -0.10
CA TYR A 206 -5.36 -1.37 -0.55
C TYR A 206 -5.93 -2.73 -1.03
N GLY A 207 -5.11 -3.63 -1.57
CA GLY A 207 -5.53 -5.00 -1.90
C GLY A 207 -6.10 -5.78 -0.71
N THR A 208 -5.67 -5.48 0.52
CA THR A 208 -6.26 -6.05 1.75
C THR A 208 -7.71 -5.61 1.95
N LYS A 209 -8.03 -4.36 1.61
CA LYS A 209 -9.40 -3.84 1.68
C LYS A 209 -10.30 -4.53 0.66
N VAL A 210 -9.80 -4.76 -0.56
CA VAL A 210 -10.52 -5.53 -1.60
C VAL A 210 -10.70 -6.99 -1.17
N ALA A 211 -9.65 -7.62 -0.62
CA ALA A 211 -9.72 -9.00 -0.12
C ALA A 211 -10.78 -9.16 0.97
N MET A 212 -10.82 -8.23 1.92
CA MET A 212 -11.80 -8.23 3.01
C MET A 212 -13.22 -7.92 2.51
N ALA A 213 -13.39 -7.00 1.56
CA ALA A 213 -14.68 -6.72 0.95
C ALA A 213 -15.22 -7.95 0.19
N TYR A 214 -14.36 -8.65 -0.57
CA TYR A 214 -14.72 -9.90 -1.22
C TYR A 214 -15.12 -10.96 -0.19
N ALA A 215 -14.33 -11.14 0.87
CA ALA A 215 -14.62 -12.13 1.90
C ALA A 215 -15.94 -11.86 2.64
N ALA A 216 -16.28 -10.58 2.88
CA ALA A 216 -17.56 -10.20 3.46
C ALA A 216 -18.74 -10.46 2.50
N ALA A 217 -18.57 -10.23 1.20
CA ALA A 217 -19.62 -10.38 0.20
C ALA A 217 -19.84 -11.84 -0.24
N HIS A 218 -18.76 -12.63 -0.32
CA HIS A 218 -18.74 -14.00 -0.86
C HIS A 218 -18.07 -14.99 0.11
N PRO A 219 -18.54 -15.11 1.37
CA PRO A 219 -17.84 -15.86 2.41
C PRO A 219 -17.65 -17.36 2.08
N ASP A 220 -18.61 -17.97 1.38
CA ASP A 220 -18.56 -19.38 0.98
C ASP A 220 -17.53 -19.67 -0.14
N ARG A 221 -16.97 -18.60 -0.73
CA ARG A 221 -15.96 -18.66 -1.81
C ARG A 221 -14.54 -18.40 -1.30
N VAL A 222 -14.34 -18.22 0.01
CA VAL A 222 -13.03 -17.97 0.60
C VAL A 222 -12.52 -19.21 1.33
N GLU A 223 -11.32 -19.65 0.96
CA GLU A 223 -10.57 -20.69 1.65
C GLU A 223 -9.73 -20.10 2.80
N ALA A 224 -8.98 -19.03 2.50
CA ALA A 224 -8.11 -18.36 3.47
C ALA A 224 -7.78 -16.92 3.03
N LEU A 225 -7.34 -16.09 3.97
CA LEU A 225 -6.85 -14.73 3.72
C LEU A 225 -5.37 -14.60 4.13
N VAL A 226 -4.60 -13.88 3.30
CA VAL A 226 -3.27 -13.39 3.65
C VAL A 226 -3.26 -11.88 3.42
N LEU A 227 -3.22 -11.11 4.51
CA LEU A 227 -3.32 -9.65 4.48
C LEU A 227 -1.95 -9.05 4.82
N ASP A 228 -1.30 -8.44 3.83
CA ASP A 228 0.03 -7.81 3.97
C ASP A 228 -0.10 -6.27 4.01
N SER A 229 0.42 -5.63 5.05
CA SER A 229 0.37 -4.18 5.26
C SER A 229 -1.07 -3.63 5.20
N VAL A 230 -1.79 -3.80 6.30
CA VAL A 230 -3.26 -3.85 6.26
C VAL A 230 -3.92 -2.47 6.28
N VAL A 231 -4.86 -2.28 5.33
CA VAL A 231 -5.81 -1.17 5.34
C VAL A 231 -7.09 -1.61 6.03
N LEU A 232 -7.64 -0.79 6.92
CA LEU A 232 -8.92 -1.10 7.58
C LEU A 232 -10.08 -1.25 6.58
N PRO A 233 -11.09 -2.09 6.87
CA PRO A 233 -12.26 -2.27 6.01
C PRO A 233 -13.04 -0.98 5.73
N ASP A 234 -13.12 -0.06 6.69
CA ASP A 234 -13.77 1.26 6.57
C ASP A 234 -12.88 2.34 5.93
N GLY A 235 -11.75 1.92 5.37
CA GLY A 235 -10.78 2.76 4.67
C GLY A 235 -9.65 3.24 5.57
N PRO A 236 -8.56 3.77 5.00
CA PRO A 236 -7.54 4.42 5.81
C PRO A 236 -8.15 5.68 6.46
N ASP A 237 -7.78 5.97 7.70
CA ASP A 237 -8.22 7.18 8.39
C ASP A 237 -7.82 8.44 7.58
N PRO A 238 -8.77 9.27 7.12
CA PRO A 238 -8.46 10.41 6.25
C PRO A 238 -7.54 11.44 6.90
N PHE A 239 -7.51 11.47 8.24
CA PHE A 239 -6.64 12.33 9.04
C PHE A 239 -5.27 11.72 9.35
N ARG A 240 -5.01 10.47 8.94
CA ARG A 240 -3.77 9.72 9.20
C ARG A 240 -3.37 9.64 10.68
N ARG A 241 -4.32 9.56 11.60
CA ARG A 241 -4.04 9.50 13.05
C ARG A 241 -3.27 8.24 13.42
N SER A 242 -3.59 7.08 12.82
CA SER A 242 -2.81 5.85 13.03
C SER A 242 -1.35 6.06 12.61
N SER A 243 -1.11 6.54 11.39
CA SER A 243 0.23 6.88 10.89
C SER A 243 0.98 7.87 11.78
N LEU A 244 0.34 8.97 12.19
CA LEU A 244 0.95 10.02 13.02
C LEU A 244 1.33 9.50 14.41
N SER A 245 0.47 8.69 15.02
CA SER A 245 0.73 8.08 16.33
C SER A 245 1.85 7.04 16.28
N ALA A 246 1.95 6.29 15.17
CA ALA A 246 2.97 5.25 14.95
C ALA A 246 4.40 5.81 14.81
N VAL A 247 4.56 7.09 14.43
CA VAL A 247 5.90 7.73 14.27
C VAL A 247 6.80 7.52 15.49
N ARG A 248 6.25 7.61 16.70
CA ARG A 248 7.04 7.41 17.93
C ARG A 248 7.57 5.97 18.02
N ARG A 249 6.73 4.97 17.73
CA ARG A 249 7.11 3.54 17.77
C ARG A 249 8.20 3.26 16.75
N VAL A 250 7.99 3.66 15.50
CA VAL A 250 8.95 3.49 14.39
C VAL A 250 10.30 4.12 14.71
N LEU A 251 10.34 5.36 15.22
CA LEU A 251 11.61 6.00 15.58
C LEU A 251 12.28 5.39 16.81
N THR A 252 11.49 4.83 17.74
CA THR A 252 12.03 4.13 18.92
C THR A 252 12.73 2.85 18.50
N GLU A 253 12.09 2.05 17.64
CA GLU A 253 12.69 0.82 17.11
C GLU A 253 13.91 1.12 16.25
N LEU A 254 13.83 2.11 15.36
CA LEU A 254 14.94 2.53 14.51
C LEU A 254 16.19 2.91 15.34
N CYS A 255 15.99 3.49 16.52
CA CYS A 255 17.05 3.93 17.42
C CYS A 255 17.35 2.97 18.58
N ALA A 256 16.77 1.76 18.58
CA ALA A 256 16.98 0.75 19.62
C ALA A 256 18.46 0.39 19.79
N GLY A 257 18.85 -0.09 20.98
CA GLY A 257 20.25 -0.44 21.29
C GLY A 257 21.26 0.72 21.20
N GLY A 258 20.78 1.96 21.07
CA GLY A 258 21.61 3.13 20.84
C GLY A 258 22.13 3.26 19.41
N ALA A 259 21.46 2.64 18.43
CA ALA A 259 21.83 2.70 17.02
C ALA A 259 21.91 4.16 16.49
N CYS A 260 21.15 5.08 17.06
CA CYS A 260 21.16 6.50 16.69
C CYS A 260 22.24 7.35 17.35
N ARG A 261 23.11 6.82 18.24
CA ARG A 261 24.09 7.62 19.01
C ARG A 261 24.97 8.53 18.14
N ALA A 262 25.41 8.05 16.97
CA ALA A 262 26.22 8.83 16.03
C ALA A 262 25.42 9.88 15.23
N ALA A 263 24.10 9.71 15.14
CA ALA A 263 23.19 10.60 14.44
C ALA A 263 22.71 11.74 15.34
N THR A 264 22.15 11.36 16.49
CA THR A 264 21.48 12.26 17.44
C THR A 264 21.48 11.69 18.86
N PRO A 265 21.57 12.54 19.90
CA PRO A 265 21.35 12.11 21.28
C PRO A 265 19.87 11.80 21.59
N SER A 266 18.91 12.28 20.79
CA SER A 266 17.49 12.03 21.04
C SER A 266 16.65 12.34 19.79
N VAL A 267 16.24 11.28 19.08
CA VAL A 267 15.46 11.39 17.85
C VAL A 267 14.09 12.04 18.08
N GLY A 268 13.41 11.70 19.19
CA GLY A 268 12.10 12.28 19.53
C GLY A 268 12.18 13.79 19.83
N ARG A 269 13.20 14.23 20.57
CA ARG A 269 13.41 15.67 20.83
C ARG A 269 13.75 16.44 19.56
N ASP A 270 14.57 15.86 18.69
CA ASP A 270 14.89 16.49 17.41
C ASP A 270 13.66 16.58 16.50
N LEU A 271 12.84 15.52 16.41
CA LEU A 271 11.59 15.55 15.65
C LEU A 271 10.66 16.67 16.17
N ALA A 272 10.43 16.73 17.48
CA ALA A 272 9.58 17.76 18.09
C ALA A 272 10.12 19.18 17.89
N ALA A 273 11.43 19.39 18.00
CA ALA A 273 12.05 20.68 17.74
C ALA A 273 11.94 21.09 16.26
N LEU A 274 12.18 20.14 15.35
CA LEU A 274 12.11 20.40 13.92
C LEU A 274 10.68 20.64 13.44
N ALA A 275 9.71 19.85 13.91
CA ALA A 275 8.29 20.05 13.62
C ALA A 275 7.81 21.43 14.07
N ARG A 276 8.21 21.88 15.28
CA ARG A 276 7.92 23.25 15.76
C ARG A 276 8.58 24.34 14.91
N ARG A 277 9.82 24.12 14.45
CA ARG A 277 10.52 25.05 13.56
C ARG A 277 9.81 25.16 12.21
N LEU A 278 9.45 24.02 11.61
CA LEU A 278 8.79 23.96 10.30
C LEU A 278 7.34 24.46 10.32
N ARG A 279 6.70 24.47 11.50
CA ARG A 279 5.41 25.15 11.71
C ARG A 279 5.50 26.67 11.53
N ARG A 280 6.64 27.28 11.85
CA ARG A 280 6.86 28.73 11.73
C ARG A 280 7.24 29.17 10.31
N GLY A 281 7.72 28.25 9.47
CA GLY A 281 8.12 28.57 8.10
C GLY A 281 8.89 27.45 7.42
N ALA A 282 8.96 27.54 6.10
CA ALA A 282 9.68 26.56 5.30
C ALA A 282 11.20 26.66 5.50
N LEU A 283 11.87 25.52 5.64
CA LEU A 283 13.31 25.45 5.50
C LEU A 283 13.62 25.43 3.99
N ARG A 284 14.27 26.48 3.49
CA ARG A 284 14.63 26.63 2.07
C ARG A 284 16.09 26.31 1.87
N GLY A 285 16.51 25.86 0.69
CA GLY A 285 17.91 25.63 0.33
C GLY A 285 18.07 25.07 -1.08
N THR A 286 19.11 24.27 -1.31
CA THR A 286 19.35 23.62 -2.60
C THR A 286 19.63 22.14 -2.45
N VAL A 287 19.17 21.35 -3.41
CA VAL A 287 19.49 19.93 -3.59
C VAL A 287 20.26 19.73 -4.89
N ILE A 288 20.95 18.60 -5.03
CA ILE A 288 21.71 18.26 -6.23
C ILE A 288 20.98 17.16 -7.00
N ASP A 289 20.69 17.38 -8.28
CA ASP A 289 20.08 16.34 -9.13
C ASP A 289 21.10 15.31 -9.65
N GLY A 290 20.62 14.26 -10.32
CA GLY A 290 21.47 13.24 -10.96
C GLY A 290 22.39 13.77 -12.07
N ARG A 291 22.24 15.03 -12.50
CA ARG A 291 23.16 15.71 -13.43
C ARG A 291 24.17 16.59 -12.69
N GLY A 292 24.16 16.62 -11.36
CA GLY A 292 25.03 17.46 -10.53
C GLY A 292 24.58 18.92 -10.43
N ARG A 293 23.39 19.27 -10.91
CA ARG A 293 22.88 20.64 -10.92
C ARG A 293 22.20 20.98 -9.60
N ARG A 294 22.33 22.23 -9.17
CA ARG A 294 21.70 22.77 -7.96
C ARG A 294 20.27 23.20 -8.26
N ASN A 295 19.31 22.61 -7.58
CA ASN A 295 17.90 22.95 -7.68
C ASN A 295 17.43 23.54 -6.35
N ARG A 296 16.61 24.61 -6.40
CA ARG A 296 16.00 25.17 -5.20
C ARG A 296 15.04 24.14 -4.61
N ALA A 297 15.08 23.98 -3.29
CA ALA A 297 14.20 23.08 -2.56
C ALA A 297 13.69 23.77 -1.29
N SER A 298 12.52 23.36 -0.84
CA SER A 298 11.99 23.77 0.45
C SER A 298 11.16 22.68 1.08
N ILE A 299 11.26 22.55 2.40
CA ILE A 299 10.46 21.61 3.19
C ILE A 299 9.66 22.38 4.24
N ARG A 300 8.38 22.01 4.39
CA ARG A 300 7.47 22.46 5.46
C ARG A 300 7.14 21.29 6.39
N GLN A 301 6.30 21.52 7.39
CA GLN A 301 5.92 20.47 8.33
C GLN A 301 5.28 19.26 7.62
N ALA A 302 4.41 19.48 6.62
CA ALA A 302 3.86 18.41 5.79
C ALA A 302 4.94 17.59 5.09
N GLY A 303 5.92 18.25 4.45
CA GLY A 303 7.03 17.56 3.81
C GLY A 303 7.93 16.77 4.78
N LEU A 304 8.02 17.15 6.06
CA LEU A 304 8.73 16.35 7.05
C LEU A 304 7.98 15.04 7.36
N PHE A 305 6.65 15.10 7.47
CA PHE A 305 5.84 13.91 7.66
C PHE A 305 5.85 13.02 6.40
N SER A 306 5.82 13.61 5.21
CA SER A 306 6.05 12.89 3.95
C SER A 306 7.38 12.12 3.98
N VAL A 307 8.51 12.76 4.34
CA VAL A 307 9.80 12.04 4.47
C VAL A 307 9.76 10.90 5.50
N LEU A 308 9.01 11.06 6.61
CA LEU A 308 8.80 9.97 7.57
C LEU A 308 8.04 8.82 6.92
N LEU A 309 6.92 9.12 6.26
CA LEU A 309 6.04 8.16 5.59
C LEU A 309 6.83 7.39 4.52
N ALA A 310 7.45 8.06 3.54
CA ALA A 310 8.31 7.42 2.53
C ALA A 310 9.45 6.54 3.08
N GLY A 311 9.79 6.66 4.37
CA GLY A 311 10.74 5.78 5.03
C GLY A 311 10.24 4.33 5.17
N ASP A 312 8.94 4.06 5.04
CA ASP A 312 8.38 2.71 4.99
C ASP A 312 8.66 2.01 3.66
N LEU A 313 8.61 2.74 2.54
CA LEU A 313 8.96 2.25 1.21
C LEU A 313 10.48 2.29 0.95
N ASN A 314 11.19 3.24 1.57
CA ASN A 314 12.62 3.41 1.36
C ASN A 314 13.42 3.37 2.68
N PRO A 315 13.98 2.20 3.07
CA PRO A 315 14.69 2.07 4.33
C PRO A 315 15.97 2.91 4.40
N THR A 316 16.56 3.33 3.27
CA THR A 316 17.70 4.26 3.30
C THR A 316 17.29 5.69 3.68
N LEU A 317 16.09 6.15 3.29
CA LEU A 317 15.54 7.42 3.75
C LEU A 317 15.33 7.39 5.27
N ARG A 318 14.71 6.31 5.75
CA ARG A 318 14.48 6.05 7.19
C ARG A 318 15.80 6.07 7.98
N ALA A 319 16.84 5.40 7.48
CA ALA A 319 18.16 5.34 8.12
C ALA A 319 18.87 6.70 8.21
N GLU A 320 18.69 7.57 7.22
CA GLU A 320 19.34 8.90 7.16
C GLU A 320 18.60 9.96 7.99
N LEU A 321 17.31 9.75 8.26
CA LEU A 321 16.42 10.75 8.84
C LEU A 321 16.87 11.27 10.23
N PRO A 322 17.29 10.44 11.20
CA PRO A 322 17.73 10.95 12.51
C PRO A 322 18.89 11.94 12.39
N GLY A 323 19.88 11.64 11.54
CA GLY A 323 21.03 12.50 11.30
C GLY A 323 20.65 13.78 10.55
N ALA A 324 19.74 13.68 9.59
CA ALA A 324 19.26 14.81 8.81
C ALA A 324 18.44 15.80 9.64
N MET A 325 17.57 15.32 10.55
CA MET A 325 16.83 16.18 11.47
C MET A 325 17.79 16.95 12.39
N ARG A 326 18.77 16.26 12.96
CA ARG A 326 19.78 16.89 13.82
C ARG A 326 20.63 17.90 13.07
N ALA A 327 21.04 17.60 11.84
CA ALA A 327 21.80 18.49 10.98
C ALA A 327 21.02 19.79 10.72
N ALA A 328 19.73 19.69 10.37
CA ALA A 328 18.88 20.85 10.10
C ALA A 328 18.74 21.75 11.33
N LEU A 329 18.55 21.17 12.52
CA LEU A 329 18.52 21.91 13.80
C LEU A 329 19.83 22.63 14.12
N ARG A 330 20.96 22.13 13.61
CA ARG A 330 22.30 22.74 13.75
C ARG A 330 22.70 23.65 12.58
N GLY A 331 21.77 23.96 11.68
CA GLY A 331 21.97 24.89 10.57
C GLY A 331 22.36 24.25 9.24
N ASP A 332 22.68 22.95 9.19
CA ASP A 332 22.91 22.24 7.93
C ASP A 332 21.60 21.66 7.39
N ARG A 333 20.97 22.42 6.50
CA ARG A 333 19.70 22.08 5.86
C ARG A 333 19.80 21.05 4.73
N ALA A 334 20.99 20.82 4.16
CA ALA A 334 21.11 20.04 2.93
C ALA A 334 20.69 18.56 3.09
N PRO A 335 21.02 17.85 4.19
CA PRO A 335 20.57 16.47 4.38
C PRO A 335 19.06 16.34 4.36
N LEU A 336 18.34 17.17 5.13
CA LEU A 336 16.88 17.10 5.19
C LEU A 336 16.23 17.46 3.85
N LEU A 337 16.76 18.47 3.14
CA LEU A 337 16.27 18.82 1.82
C LEU A 337 16.52 17.72 0.79
N ARG A 338 17.66 17.01 0.86
CA ARG A 338 17.92 15.84 0.01
C ARG A 338 16.89 14.73 0.28
N LEU A 339 16.60 14.43 1.55
CA LEU A 339 15.58 13.43 1.88
C LEU A 339 14.20 13.82 1.35
N SER A 340 13.82 15.10 1.48
CA SER A 340 12.55 15.60 0.90
C SER A 340 12.51 15.51 -0.63
N ALA A 341 13.62 15.74 -1.32
CA ALA A 341 13.68 15.54 -2.77
C ALA A 341 13.53 14.05 -3.14
N ARG A 342 14.17 13.16 -2.37
CA ARG A 342 14.13 11.71 -2.59
C ARG A 342 12.84 11.03 -2.14
N SER A 343 12.04 11.64 -1.26
CA SER A 343 10.71 11.12 -0.88
C SER A 343 9.64 11.43 -1.94
N SER A 344 9.91 12.40 -2.83
CA SER A 344 8.96 12.81 -3.86
C SER A 344 8.57 11.63 -4.75
N GLY A 345 7.26 11.36 -4.87
CA GLY A 345 6.73 10.24 -5.64
C GLY A 345 6.46 8.96 -4.82
N LEU A 346 6.96 8.87 -3.59
CA LEU A 346 6.71 7.71 -2.71
C LEU A 346 5.48 7.91 -1.81
N ASP A 347 5.11 9.16 -1.52
CA ASP A 347 4.17 9.50 -0.44
C ASP A 347 2.68 9.40 -0.78
N ASN A 348 2.32 9.44 -2.06
CA ASN A 348 0.95 9.70 -2.49
C ASN A 348 0.23 8.49 -3.08
N GLY A 349 0.84 7.31 -3.12
CA GLY A 349 0.31 6.20 -3.92
C GLY A 349 0.15 6.58 -5.41
N ALA A 350 0.80 7.67 -5.83
CA ALA A 350 0.83 8.14 -7.20
C ALA A 350 1.89 7.31 -7.91
N GLN A 351 1.45 6.53 -8.87
CA GLN A 351 2.17 5.41 -9.42
C GLN A 351 2.66 5.79 -10.80
N SER A 352 3.97 6.03 -10.87
CA SER A 352 4.61 6.61 -12.04
C SER A 352 4.91 5.60 -13.16
N ALA A 353 4.42 4.37 -13.08
CA ALA A 353 4.53 3.39 -14.15
C ALA A 353 3.35 3.51 -15.13
N VAL A 354 3.60 3.25 -16.41
CA VAL A 354 2.62 3.38 -17.51
C VAL A 354 1.37 2.51 -17.31
N ALA A 355 1.48 1.43 -16.52
CA ALA A 355 0.37 0.52 -16.24
C ALA A 355 -0.48 0.93 -15.03
N ASP A 356 0.01 1.82 -14.17
CA ASP A 356 -0.69 2.23 -12.97
C ASP A 356 -1.58 3.46 -13.24
N SER A 357 -2.56 3.71 -12.36
CA SER A 357 -3.56 4.77 -12.55
C SER A 357 -3.73 5.66 -11.32
N ASP A 358 -3.09 6.83 -11.36
CA ASP A 358 -3.36 7.92 -10.41
C ASP A 358 -4.82 8.42 -10.48
N ALA A 359 -5.44 8.30 -11.65
CA ALA A 359 -6.84 8.65 -11.83
C ALA A 359 -7.74 7.67 -11.06
N LEU A 360 -7.44 6.36 -11.08
CA LEU A 360 -8.13 5.38 -10.26
C LEU A 360 -7.86 5.61 -8.77
N PHE A 361 -6.61 5.90 -8.39
CA PHE A 361 -6.28 6.23 -7.00
C PHE A 361 -7.22 7.32 -6.45
N LEU A 362 -7.40 8.41 -7.19
CA LEU A 362 -8.29 9.50 -6.81
C LEU A 362 -9.76 9.10 -6.87
N ALA A 363 -10.20 8.43 -7.94
CA ALA A 363 -11.58 8.01 -8.09
C ALA A 363 -12.02 7.11 -6.95
N THR A 364 -11.33 6.00 -6.72
CA THR A 364 -11.63 5.08 -5.64
C THR A 364 -11.58 5.80 -4.29
N THR A 365 -10.47 6.47 -3.97
CA THR A 365 -10.27 7.06 -2.64
C THR A 365 -11.31 8.15 -2.33
N CYS A 366 -11.56 9.06 -3.27
CA CYS A 366 -12.49 10.17 -3.01
C CYS A 366 -13.96 9.74 -3.04
N GLU A 367 -14.30 8.68 -3.78
CA GLU A 367 -15.66 8.13 -3.81
C GLU A 367 -15.97 7.31 -2.56
N GLU A 368 -15.02 6.53 -2.03
CA GLU A 368 -15.33 5.57 -0.95
C GLU A 368 -14.87 5.98 0.45
N THR A 369 -14.06 7.03 0.60
CA THR A 369 -13.63 7.49 1.92
C THR A 369 -14.74 8.30 2.61
N ALA A 370 -15.01 7.96 3.87
CA ALA A 370 -15.90 8.73 4.73
C ALA A 370 -15.15 9.95 5.30
N PHE A 371 -15.27 11.09 4.61
CA PHE A 371 -14.72 12.35 5.10
C PHE A 371 -15.67 13.04 6.09
N ALA A 372 -15.10 13.74 7.06
CA ALA A 372 -15.85 14.53 8.05
C ALA A 372 -16.32 15.89 7.48
N TRP A 373 -17.01 15.84 6.33
CA TRP A 373 -17.70 16.96 5.70
C TRP A 373 -19.02 16.51 5.07
N THR A 374 -19.90 17.47 4.81
CA THR A 374 -21.14 17.29 4.07
C THR A 374 -20.82 16.92 2.62
N ARG A 375 -21.08 15.67 2.22
CA ARG A 375 -20.67 15.11 0.91
C ARG A 375 -21.13 15.93 -0.30
N GLY A 376 -22.33 16.52 -0.26
CA GLY A 376 -22.87 17.36 -1.34
C GLY A 376 -22.48 18.85 -1.27
N ALA A 377 -21.75 19.27 -0.24
CA ALA A 377 -21.45 20.69 -0.02
C ALA A 377 -20.42 21.25 -1.01
N SER A 378 -20.36 22.58 -1.09
CA SER A 378 -19.35 23.29 -1.88
C SER A 378 -17.93 22.99 -1.40
N VAL A 379 -16.93 23.13 -2.28
CA VAL A 379 -15.51 22.94 -1.93
C VAL A 379 -15.10 23.80 -0.74
N GLN A 380 -15.60 25.05 -0.66
CA GLN A 380 -15.31 25.95 0.44
C GLN A 380 -15.90 25.45 1.76
N GLN A 381 -17.15 25.00 1.75
CA GLN A 381 -17.80 24.46 2.95
C GLN A 381 -17.10 23.18 3.42
N ARG A 382 -16.78 22.25 2.52
CA ARG A 382 -16.03 21.02 2.88
C ARG A 382 -14.68 21.34 3.51
N ALA A 383 -13.96 22.34 2.97
CA ALA A 383 -12.70 22.80 3.54
C ALA A 383 -12.88 23.39 4.95
N GLN A 384 -13.95 24.16 5.19
CA GLN A 384 -14.25 24.71 6.52
C GLN A 384 -14.60 23.63 7.54
N GLU A 385 -15.42 22.65 7.15
CA GLU A 385 -15.84 21.53 8.00
C GLU A 385 -14.64 20.64 8.38
N ILE A 386 -13.80 20.26 7.40
CA ILE A 386 -12.65 19.41 7.67
C ILE A 386 -11.60 20.11 8.54
N ASP A 387 -11.41 21.42 8.36
CA ASP A 387 -10.53 22.23 9.20
C ASP A 387 -11.08 22.35 10.63
N ALA A 388 -12.41 22.44 10.79
CA ALA A 388 -13.04 22.45 12.10
C ALA A 388 -12.82 21.13 12.85
N VAL A 389 -13.01 19.99 12.18
CA VAL A 389 -12.76 18.67 12.76
C VAL A 389 -11.28 18.46 13.05
N ALA A 390 -10.38 18.87 12.15
CA ALA A 390 -8.94 18.72 12.38
C ALA A 390 -8.47 19.46 13.65
N ARG A 391 -9.09 20.60 14.00
CA ARG A 391 -8.78 21.35 15.22
C ARG A 391 -9.22 20.65 16.51
N THR A 392 -10.15 19.70 16.47
CA THR A 392 -10.59 18.93 17.65
C THR A 392 -9.77 17.67 17.87
N ILE A 393 -8.92 17.26 16.92
CA ILE A 393 -8.07 16.07 17.05
C ILE A 393 -7.11 16.26 18.24
N PRO A 394 -7.08 15.32 19.21
CA PRO A 394 -6.18 15.41 20.35
C PRO A 394 -4.71 15.47 19.92
N ALA A 395 -3.91 16.31 20.59
CA ALA A 395 -2.47 16.43 20.30
C ALA A 395 -1.72 15.10 20.39
N ALA A 396 -2.16 14.19 21.27
CA ALA A 396 -1.58 12.85 21.38
C ALA A 396 -1.71 12.02 20.08
N ALA A 397 -2.78 12.21 19.30
CA ALA A 397 -2.99 11.55 18.02
C ALA A 397 -2.19 12.19 16.87
N LEU A 398 -1.69 13.41 17.06
CA LEU A 398 -0.91 14.16 16.08
C LEU A 398 0.59 14.12 16.35
N GLY A 399 1.01 13.62 17.52
CA GLY A 399 2.40 13.65 17.96
C GLY A 399 2.97 15.09 17.98
N PRO A 400 4.18 15.32 17.44
CA PRO A 400 4.81 16.64 17.46
C PRO A 400 4.29 17.63 16.40
N PHE A 401 3.29 17.24 15.62
CA PHE A 401 2.77 18.03 14.49
C PHE A 401 1.57 18.88 14.90
N SER A 402 1.22 19.90 14.11
CA SER A 402 -0.03 20.65 14.30
C SER A 402 -1.18 19.99 13.54
N SER A 403 -2.43 20.28 13.92
CA SER A 403 -3.64 19.78 13.25
C SER A 403 -3.67 19.99 11.74
N SER A 404 -2.98 21.01 11.23
CA SER A 404 -2.77 21.23 9.80
C SER A 404 -2.22 19.99 9.07
N ILE A 405 -1.43 19.14 9.75
CA ILE A 405 -0.92 17.91 9.13
C ILE A 405 -2.02 16.91 8.80
N ALA A 406 -3.05 16.85 9.64
CA ALA A 406 -4.17 15.93 9.45
C ALA A 406 -4.95 16.28 8.17
N VAL A 407 -4.95 17.56 7.77
CA VAL A 407 -5.57 18.05 6.54
C VAL A 407 -4.61 17.99 5.35
N GLN A 408 -3.35 18.42 5.52
CA GLN A 408 -2.41 18.59 4.40
C GLN A 408 -1.59 17.33 4.08
N GLY A 409 -1.47 16.40 5.03
CA GLY A 409 -0.58 15.24 4.94
C GLY A 409 -1.18 14.03 4.23
N GLY A 410 -2.39 14.13 3.67
CA GLY A 410 -3.12 13.01 3.08
C GLY A 410 -3.92 13.40 1.84
N VAL A 411 -5.02 12.66 1.60
CA VAL A 411 -5.84 12.77 0.38
C VAL A 411 -6.89 13.88 0.45
N ILE A 412 -7.11 14.47 1.64
CA ILE A 412 -8.07 15.58 1.84
C ILE A 412 -7.89 16.74 0.84
N PRO A 413 -6.67 17.26 0.57
CA PRO A 413 -6.50 18.39 -0.35
C PRO A 413 -6.87 18.07 -1.81
N LEU A 414 -6.84 16.78 -2.18
CA LEU A 414 -7.32 16.28 -3.47
C LEU A 414 -8.85 16.13 -3.41
N CYS A 415 -9.36 15.37 -2.45
CA CYS A 415 -10.77 14.99 -2.39
C CYS A 415 -11.72 16.12 -2.02
N VAL A 416 -11.24 17.20 -1.38
CA VAL A 416 -12.07 18.39 -1.10
C VAL A 416 -12.62 19.01 -2.40
N GLY A 417 -11.84 18.94 -3.49
CA GLY A 417 -12.22 19.41 -4.81
C GLY A 417 -12.98 18.37 -5.66
N TRP A 418 -13.08 17.13 -5.20
CA TRP A 418 -13.65 16.04 -5.98
C TRP A 418 -15.19 16.11 -6.00
N PRO A 419 -15.83 16.32 -7.17
CA PRO A 419 -17.28 16.17 -7.29
C PRO A 419 -17.60 14.68 -7.15
N VAL A 420 -18.35 14.31 -6.12
CA VAL A 420 -18.60 12.91 -5.81
C VAL A 420 -19.73 12.38 -6.70
N ALA A 421 -19.55 11.21 -7.31
CA ALA A 421 -20.54 10.58 -8.20
C ALA A 421 -21.30 9.41 -7.55
N SER A 422 -20.80 8.89 -6.43
CA SER A 422 -21.38 7.75 -5.74
C SER A 422 -22.10 8.15 -4.44
N PRO A 423 -23.08 7.33 -3.98
CA PRO A 423 -23.64 7.44 -2.64
C PRO A 423 -22.57 7.37 -1.55
N ALA A 424 -22.91 7.78 -0.33
CA ALA A 424 -22.02 7.61 0.81
C ALA A 424 -21.59 6.14 0.97
N PRO A 425 -20.33 5.88 1.39
CA PRO A 425 -19.86 4.51 1.60
C PRO A 425 -20.71 3.81 2.66
N ALA A 426 -21.08 2.57 2.40
CA ALA A 426 -21.71 1.72 3.38
C ALA A 426 -20.71 1.31 4.47
N ALA A 427 -21.22 0.95 5.65
CA ALA A 427 -20.40 0.31 6.66
C ALA A 427 -19.84 -1.02 6.10
N PRO A 428 -18.60 -1.40 6.46
CA PRO A 428 -18.06 -2.69 6.05
C PRO A 428 -18.94 -3.85 6.54
N GLY A 429 -19.07 -4.89 5.72
CA GLY A 429 -19.73 -6.12 6.11
C GLY A 429 -18.93 -6.90 7.17
N ALA A 430 -19.59 -7.85 7.83
CA ALA A 430 -18.93 -8.75 8.77
C ALA A 430 -17.95 -9.66 8.02
N LEU A 431 -16.74 -9.82 8.57
CA LEU A 431 -15.73 -10.70 7.98
C LEU A 431 -15.99 -12.15 8.38
N PRO A 432 -15.84 -13.13 7.46
CA PRO A 432 -16.07 -14.53 7.77
C PRO A 432 -14.97 -15.09 8.66
N GLN A 433 -15.30 -16.15 9.40
CA GLN A 433 -14.33 -16.91 10.19
C GLN A 433 -13.54 -17.88 9.29
N VAL A 434 -12.60 -17.34 8.53
CA VAL A 434 -11.69 -18.11 7.68
C VAL A 434 -10.26 -18.01 8.22
N ARG A 435 -9.44 -19.02 7.92
CA ARG A 435 -8.02 -18.98 8.29
C ARG A 435 -7.38 -17.73 7.71
N THR A 436 -6.78 -16.92 8.57
CA THR A 436 -6.25 -15.61 8.18
C THR A 436 -4.85 -15.43 8.74
N LEU A 437 -3.92 -15.03 7.89
CA LEU A 437 -2.60 -14.55 8.26
C LEU A 437 -2.52 -13.05 7.96
N VAL A 438 -2.13 -12.28 8.97
CA VAL A 438 -1.89 -10.84 8.86
C VAL A 438 -0.38 -10.59 9.02
N LEU A 439 0.22 -9.99 8.00
CA LEU A 439 1.63 -9.61 7.98
C LEU A 439 1.73 -8.09 8.03
N ASP A 440 2.50 -7.54 8.96
CA ASP A 440 2.70 -6.09 9.02
C ASP A 440 4.15 -5.72 9.39
N GLY A 441 4.69 -4.70 8.73
CA GLY A 441 6.05 -4.23 8.97
C GLY A 441 6.07 -3.30 10.17
N ARG A 442 6.95 -3.55 11.14
CA ARG A 442 7.05 -2.65 12.31
C ARG A 442 7.55 -1.25 11.96
N MET A 443 8.04 -1.02 10.74
CA MET A 443 8.41 0.31 10.24
C MET A 443 7.41 0.88 9.24
N ASP A 444 6.28 0.21 9.01
CA ASP A 444 5.17 0.71 8.20
C ASP A 444 4.48 1.87 8.92
N LEU A 445 4.40 3.02 8.25
CA LEU A 445 3.67 4.19 8.75
C LEU A 445 2.38 4.44 7.96
N ARG A 446 2.25 3.88 6.76
CA ARG A 446 1.08 4.06 5.91
C ARG A 446 -0.07 3.14 6.30
N THR A 447 0.25 1.92 6.70
CA THR A 447 -0.64 0.90 7.24
C THR A 447 0.05 0.31 8.45
N PRO A 448 0.09 1.04 9.59
CA PRO A 448 0.89 0.63 10.72
C PRO A 448 0.32 -0.62 11.41
N VAL A 449 1.18 -1.41 12.06
CA VAL A 449 0.79 -2.64 12.80
C VAL A 449 -0.43 -2.51 13.73
N GLU A 450 -0.67 -1.32 14.29
CA GLU A 450 -1.87 -1.05 15.08
C GLU A 450 -3.18 -1.24 14.29
N ASP A 451 -3.15 -1.01 12.98
CA ASP A 451 -4.27 -1.21 12.06
C ASP A 451 -4.44 -2.71 11.74
N ALA A 452 -3.34 -3.43 11.52
CA ALA A 452 -3.33 -4.89 11.41
C ALA A 452 -3.90 -5.59 12.65
N GLN A 453 -3.54 -5.13 13.85
CA GLN A 453 -4.10 -5.64 15.11
C GLN A 453 -5.62 -5.41 15.20
N ARG A 454 -6.11 -4.24 14.75
CA ARG A 454 -7.56 -3.97 14.70
C ARG A 454 -8.26 -4.89 13.71
N VAL A 455 -7.69 -5.14 12.53
CA VAL A 455 -8.27 -6.07 11.55
C VAL A 455 -8.27 -7.50 12.07
N ALA A 456 -7.18 -7.97 12.67
CA ALA A 456 -7.12 -9.30 13.24
C ALA A 456 -8.16 -9.52 14.33
N ALA A 457 -8.46 -8.48 15.14
CA ALA A 457 -9.53 -8.54 16.13
C ALA A 457 -10.94 -8.70 15.54
N LEU A 458 -11.15 -8.36 14.25
CA LEU A 458 -12.41 -8.57 13.54
C LEU A 458 -12.56 -10.01 13.01
N ILE A 459 -11.49 -10.80 12.98
CA ILE A 459 -11.46 -12.14 12.38
C ILE A 459 -11.00 -13.15 13.45
N PRO A 460 -11.93 -13.85 14.12
CA PRO A 460 -11.57 -14.88 15.10
C PRO A 460 -10.59 -15.91 14.54
N GLY A 461 -9.48 -16.14 15.26
CA GLY A 461 -8.44 -17.09 14.86
C GLY A 461 -7.41 -16.55 13.87
N ALA A 462 -7.47 -15.26 13.50
CA ALA A 462 -6.43 -14.62 12.71
C ALA A 462 -5.07 -14.64 13.43
N GLN A 463 -4.01 -14.92 12.69
CA GLN A 463 -2.64 -14.90 13.15
C GLN A 463 -1.99 -13.60 12.72
N VAL A 464 -1.29 -12.90 13.61
CA VAL A 464 -0.58 -11.65 13.29
C VAL A 464 0.92 -11.87 13.42
N VAL A 465 1.67 -11.47 12.41
CA VAL A 465 3.13 -11.46 12.41
C VAL A 465 3.61 -10.04 12.13
N ASP A 466 4.15 -9.39 13.15
CA ASP A 466 4.82 -8.09 13.01
C ASP A 466 6.32 -8.28 12.75
N VAL A 467 6.80 -7.77 11.62
CA VAL A 467 8.17 -8.01 11.16
C VAL A 467 9.10 -6.85 11.53
N PRO A 468 10.11 -7.06 12.40
CA PRO A 468 11.00 -6.00 12.86
C PRO A 468 11.81 -5.37 11.74
N PHE A 469 12.05 -4.06 11.83
CA PHE A 469 12.81 -3.28 10.86
C PHE A 469 12.30 -3.33 9.40
N THR A 470 11.12 -3.91 9.17
CA THR A 470 10.50 -4.06 7.85
C THR A 470 9.45 -2.99 7.60
N GLY A 471 9.42 -2.48 6.37
CA GLY A 471 8.54 -1.41 5.95
C GLY A 471 7.23 -1.92 5.37
N HIS A 472 6.66 -1.14 4.47
CA HIS A 472 5.40 -1.48 3.81
C HIS A 472 5.59 -2.55 2.73
N SER A 473 4.55 -3.39 2.51
CA SER A 473 4.60 -4.57 1.65
C SER A 473 5.65 -5.55 2.18
N VAL A 474 5.30 -6.28 3.22
CA VAL A 474 6.20 -7.07 4.07
C VAL A 474 6.85 -8.21 3.31
N LEU A 475 6.10 -8.95 2.49
CA LEU A 475 6.69 -9.96 1.61
C LEU A 475 7.69 -9.34 0.62
N GLY A 476 7.46 -8.06 0.31
CA GLY A 476 8.29 -7.22 -0.54
C GLY A 476 9.56 -6.66 0.10
N SER A 477 9.52 -6.40 1.40
CA SER A 477 10.46 -5.53 2.10
C SER A 477 11.16 -6.17 3.30
N ASP A 478 10.83 -7.42 3.62
CA ASP A 478 11.51 -8.21 4.64
C ASP A 478 12.82 -8.81 4.10
N PHE A 479 13.93 -8.43 4.74
CA PHE A 479 15.27 -8.94 4.44
C PHE A 479 15.72 -10.07 5.39
N SER A 480 14.85 -10.51 6.30
CA SER A 480 15.14 -11.51 7.34
C SER A 480 14.52 -12.89 7.07
N ASP A 481 13.74 -13.02 6.00
CA ASP A 481 12.93 -14.19 5.65
C ASP A 481 11.84 -14.57 6.69
N CYS A 482 11.61 -13.75 7.74
CA CYS A 482 10.56 -14.00 8.72
C CYS A 482 9.18 -14.13 8.07
N SER A 483 8.83 -13.21 7.18
CA SER A 483 7.52 -13.16 6.53
C SER A 483 7.29 -14.36 5.61
N LYS A 484 8.32 -14.79 4.88
CA LYS A 484 8.28 -16.01 4.05
C LYS A 484 8.09 -17.27 4.90
N ASN A 485 8.78 -17.35 6.04
CA ASN A 485 8.63 -18.47 6.98
C ASN A 485 7.21 -18.50 7.58
N ALA A 486 6.61 -17.34 7.87
CA ALA A 486 5.23 -17.24 8.33
C ALA A 486 4.23 -17.74 7.28
N VAL A 487 4.39 -17.35 6.01
CA VAL A 487 3.58 -17.86 4.89
C VAL A 487 3.74 -19.37 4.75
N ALA A 488 4.97 -19.89 4.78
CA ALA A 488 5.23 -21.32 4.71
C ALA A 488 4.57 -22.10 5.86
N ALA A 489 4.69 -21.62 7.10
CA ALA A 489 4.05 -22.25 8.25
C ALA A 489 2.52 -22.24 8.15
N PHE A 490 1.93 -21.13 7.69
CA PHE A 490 0.49 -21.00 7.51
C PHE A 490 -0.05 -22.01 6.48
N PHE A 491 0.58 -22.12 5.31
CA PHE A 491 0.16 -23.11 4.30
C PHE A 491 0.56 -24.54 4.63
N GLY A 492 1.55 -24.75 5.50
CA GLY A 492 1.86 -26.05 6.12
C GLY A 492 0.85 -26.50 7.19
N GLY A 493 -0.21 -25.72 7.44
CA GLY A 493 -1.24 -26.04 8.44
C GLY A 493 -0.88 -25.65 9.88
N GLY A 494 0.28 -25.03 10.09
CA GLY A 494 0.76 -24.59 11.40
C GLY A 494 0.37 -23.16 11.77
N SER A 495 0.86 -22.73 12.92
CA SER A 495 0.86 -21.33 13.34
C SER A 495 2.17 -20.66 12.94
N ALA A 496 2.09 -19.43 12.43
CA ALA A 496 3.24 -18.60 12.18
C ALA A 496 3.92 -18.23 13.51
N ALA A 497 5.20 -18.57 13.66
CA ALA A 497 5.98 -18.20 14.82
C ALA A 497 6.27 -16.68 14.79
N PRO A 498 6.43 -16.03 15.97
CA PRO A 498 6.96 -14.68 16.03
C PRO A 498 8.34 -14.61 15.37
N CYS A 499 8.68 -13.45 14.79
CA CYS A 499 10.00 -13.23 14.24
C CYS A 499 11.09 -13.37 15.32
N GLY A 500 12.18 -14.06 14.99
CA GLY A 500 13.38 -14.11 15.82
C GLY A 500 14.10 -12.75 15.89
N ALA A 501 15.31 -12.75 16.44
CA ALA A 501 16.15 -11.54 16.43
C ALA A 501 16.56 -11.18 15.00
N VAL A 502 16.08 -10.03 14.51
CA VAL A 502 16.39 -9.51 13.17
C VAL A 502 17.43 -8.39 13.26
N GLU A 503 18.50 -8.48 12.47
CA GLU A 503 19.45 -7.38 12.32
C GLU A 503 18.89 -6.29 11.39
N ASN A 504 19.05 -5.02 11.78
CA ASN A 504 18.66 -3.91 10.93
C ASN A 504 19.70 -3.64 9.82
N SER A 505 19.46 -4.23 8.64
CA SER A 505 20.23 -4.02 7.40
C SER A 505 20.38 -2.54 6.99
N PHE A 506 19.48 -1.67 7.46
CA PHE A 506 19.48 -0.23 7.21
C PHE A 506 19.54 0.56 8.52
N SER A 507 20.58 0.25 9.31
CA SER A 507 20.86 0.94 10.57
C SER A 507 21.03 2.47 10.39
N PRO A 508 20.63 3.29 11.38
CA PRO A 508 20.78 4.73 11.35
C PRO A 508 22.18 5.20 10.99
N THR A 509 22.26 6.19 10.10
CA THR A 509 23.54 6.72 9.63
C THR A 509 24.07 7.82 10.57
N PRO A 510 25.40 7.96 10.74
CA PRO A 510 25.98 9.11 11.42
C PRO A 510 25.53 10.43 10.80
N ARG A 511 25.49 11.49 11.61
CA ARG A 511 25.17 12.83 11.10
C ARG A 511 26.18 13.24 10.02
N PRO A 512 25.74 13.75 8.85
CA PRO A 512 26.66 14.23 7.82
C PRO A 512 27.62 15.31 8.34
N PRO A 513 28.91 15.26 7.97
CA PRO A 513 29.90 16.23 8.41
C PRO A 513 29.62 17.59 7.80
N THR A 514 29.86 18.65 8.58
CA THR A 514 29.76 20.04 8.12
C THR A 514 31.12 20.65 7.80
N ARG A 515 32.20 19.95 8.13
CA ARG A 515 33.59 20.37 7.95
C ARG A 515 34.53 19.17 8.12
N LEU A 516 35.73 19.26 7.54
CA LEU A 516 36.73 18.18 7.55
C LEU A 516 37.08 17.65 8.94
N ARG A 517 37.15 18.53 9.95
CA ARG A 517 37.47 18.14 11.33
C ARG A 517 36.42 17.26 11.99
N ASP A 518 35.19 17.24 11.48
CA ASP A 518 34.12 16.40 12.02
C ASP A 518 34.33 14.90 11.70
N LEU A 519 35.21 14.57 10.74
CA LEU A 519 35.54 13.19 10.38
C LEU A 519 36.46 12.56 11.43
N ALA A 520 36.21 11.30 11.79
CA ALA A 520 37.09 10.51 12.64
C ALA A 520 38.41 10.14 11.91
N GLY A 521 39.46 9.84 12.69
CA GLY A 521 40.75 9.41 12.18
C GLY A 521 41.76 10.53 11.88
N ARG A 522 43.04 10.16 11.84
CA ARG A 522 44.18 11.06 11.58
C ARG A 522 44.33 11.35 10.08
N ASP A 523 44.16 10.35 9.22
CA ASP A 523 44.19 10.54 7.77
C ASP A 523 42.84 11.09 7.25
N LYS A 524 42.74 12.41 7.19
CA LYS A 524 41.54 13.10 6.70
C LYS A 524 41.23 12.82 5.23
N ARG A 525 42.23 12.49 4.39
CA ARG A 525 42.00 12.13 2.99
C ARG A 525 41.25 10.81 2.90
N ARG A 526 41.75 9.79 3.59
CA ARG A 526 41.10 8.48 3.64
C ARG A 526 39.72 8.56 4.26
N ALA A 527 39.57 9.28 5.37
CA ALA A 527 38.27 9.44 6.04
C ALA A 527 37.23 10.15 5.15
N ALA A 528 37.63 11.23 4.44
CA ALA A 528 36.73 11.95 3.56
C ALA A 528 36.31 11.12 2.34
N ALA A 529 37.26 10.40 1.74
CA ALA A 529 36.97 9.49 0.62
C ALA A 529 36.01 8.37 1.06
N ALA A 530 36.28 7.71 2.20
CA ALA A 530 35.45 6.63 2.71
C ALA A 530 34.02 7.09 3.04
N ALA A 531 33.87 8.21 3.74
CA ALA A 531 32.56 8.77 4.05
C ALA A 531 31.76 9.13 2.78
N THR A 532 32.44 9.68 1.76
CA THR A 532 31.83 10.02 0.47
C THR A 532 31.39 8.78 -0.30
N VAL A 533 32.20 7.72 -0.31
CA VAL A 533 31.88 6.43 -0.94
C VAL A 533 30.68 5.77 -0.26
N LEU A 534 30.63 5.78 1.08
CA LEU A 534 29.51 5.22 1.84
C LEU A 534 28.20 5.98 1.57
N ASP A 535 28.25 7.31 1.51
CA ASP A 535 27.09 8.12 1.13
C ASP A 535 26.63 7.79 -0.30
N ALA A 536 27.54 7.80 -1.27
CA ALA A 536 27.22 7.52 -2.67
C ALA A 536 26.61 6.13 -2.86
N ARG A 537 27.16 5.09 -2.21
CA ARG A 537 26.59 3.74 -2.24
C ARG A 537 25.16 3.72 -1.72
N ARG A 538 24.91 4.36 -0.57
CA ARG A 538 23.56 4.44 0.01
C ARG A 538 22.58 5.17 -0.91
N GLN A 539 22.99 6.26 -1.54
CA GLN A 539 22.13 6.98 -2.47
C GLN A 539 21.76 6.12 -3.69
N VAL A 540 22.72 5.34 -4.22
CA VAL A 540 22.44 4.39 -5.32
C VAL A 540 21.48 3.29 -4.88
N ILE A 541 21.71 2.67 -3.72
CA ILE A 541 20.82 1.62 -3.17
C ILE A 541 19.42 2.18 -2.95
N GLY A 542 19.32 3.34 -2.31
CA GLY A 542 18.04 3.98 -2.01
C GLY A 542 17.25 4.35 -3.24
N GLU A 543 17.91 4.88 -4.27
CA GLU A 543 17.27 5.18 -5.55
C GLU A 543 16.89 3.89 -6.29
N ALA A 544 17.74 2.86 -6.26
CA ALA A 544 17.43 1.58 -6.90
C ALA A 544 16.19 0.90 -6.32
N LEU A 545 16.02 0.97 -5.00
CA LEU A 545 14.81 0.53 -4.30
C LEU A 545 13.58 1.33 -4.74
N ALA A 546 13.71 2.66 -4.81
CA ALA A 546 12.59 3.53 -5.16
C ALA A 546 12.09 3.35 -6.61
N VAL A 547 12.99 3.05 -7.56
CA VAL A 547 12.62 2.94 -8.99
C VAL A 547 12.60 1.51 -9.52
N GLY A 548 12.86 0.51 -8.67
CA GLY A 548 12.90 -0.91 -9.07
C GLY A 548 13.97 -1.25 -10.12
N ARG A 549 15.03 -0.43 -10.25
CA ARG A 549 16.17 -0.66 -11.17
C ARG A 549 17.40 0.12 -10.75
N VAL A 550 18.59 -0.34 -11.15
CA VAL A 550 19.84 0.40 -10.87
C VAL A 550 19.82 1.76 -11.60
N PRO A 551 19.97 2.90 -10.88
CA PRO A 551 19.86 4.23 -11.46
C PRO A 551 21.12 4.61 -12.24
N GLY A 552 20.97 5.19 -13.43
CA GLY A 552 22.14 5.61 -14.23
C GLY A 552 22.98 6.71 -13.55
N ARG A 553 22.35 7.63 -12.82
CA ARG A 553 23.02 8.70 -12.07
C ARG A 553 22.26 9.10 -10.81
N VAL A 554 22.97 9.45 -9.74
CA VAL A 554 22.38 9.99 -8.50
C VAL A 554 23.19 11.19 -7.99
N GLY A 555 22.50 12.24 -7.56
CA GLY A 555 23.13 13.49 -7.10
C GLY A 555 23.83 13.36 -5.74
N GLY A 556 24.89 14.15 -5.53
CA GLY A 556 25.59 14.20 -4.25
C GLY A 556 24.87 15.02 -3.18
N LEU A 557 25.30 14.93 -1.92
CA LEU A 557 24.72 15.74 -0.85
C LEU A 557 24.88 17.25 -1.08
N ARG A 558 26.03 17.68 -1.61
CA ARG A 558 26.40 19.12 -1.72
C ARG A 558 26.93 19.52 -3.10
N GLY A 559 27.30 18.54 -3.92
CA GLY A 559 27.77 18.73 -5.27
C GLY A 559 28.13 17.41 -5.95
N GLY A 560 28.32 17.45 -7.26
CA GLY A 560 28.68 16.29 -8.06
C GLY A 560 27.59 15.21 -8.11
N TYR A 561 27.95 14.06 -8.65
CA TYR A 561 27.04 12.93 -8.81
C TYR A 561 27.83 11.61 -8.87
N VAL A 562 27.11 10.50 -8.70
CA VAL A 562 27.62 9.14 -8.89
C VAL A 562 26.93 8.52 -10.11
N THR A 563 27.67 7.75 -10.90
CA THR A 563 27.16 6.92 -12.00
C THR A 563 27.46 5.45 -11.75
N THR A 564 26.67 4.52 -12.25
CA THR A 564 26.82 3.08 -11.97
C THR A 564 27.12 2.24 -13.23
N PRO A 565 28.30 2.39 -13.85
CA PRO A 565 28.67 1.54 -14.98
C PRO A 565 29.00 0.12 -14.49
N GLY A 566 28.47 -0.90 -15.18
CA GLY A 566 28.97 -2.28 -15.13
C GLY A 566 29.19 -2.89 -13.74
N GLY A 567 28.22 -2.76 -12.83
CA GLY A 567 28.28 -3.38 -11.49
C GLY A 567 29.19 -2.67 -10.47
N GLY A 568 29.76 -1.52 -10.81
CA GLY A 568 30.50 -0.64 -9.90
C GLY A 568 29.88 0.76 -9.82
N PHE A 569 30.65 1.73 -9.31
CA PHE A 569 30.26 3.13 -9.39
C PHE A 569 31.44 4.07 -9.63
N ARG A 570 31.14 5.20 -10.27
CA ARG A 570 32.08 6.27 -10.55
C ARG A 570 31.58 7.57 -9.93
N LEU A 571 32.40 8.16 -9.06
CA LEU A 571 32.15 9.46 -8.47
C LEU A 571 32.68 10.54 -9.42
N VAL A 572 31.86 11.56 -9.67
CA VAL A 572 32.22 12.73 -10.48
C VAL A 572 32.09 13.97 -9.63
N ARG A 573 33.22 14.48 -9.13
CA ARG A 573 33.31 15.65 -8.25
C ARG A 573 32.30 15.61 -7.09
N TYR A 574 32.06 14.42 -6.55
CA TYR A 574 31.05 14.19 -5.51
C TYR A 574 31.46 14.92 -4.23
N GLU A 575 30.58 15.75 -3.69
CA GLU A 575 30.83 16.53 -2.46
C GLU A 575 29.85 16.09 -1.37
N TYR A 576 30.34 15.24 -0.46
CA TYR A 576 29.66 14.89 0.79
C TYR A 576 30.13 15.76 1.95
N VAL A 577 31.45 15.93 2.08
CA VAL A 577 32.07 16.84 3.05
C VAL A 577 32.19 18.22 2.42
N PRO A 578 31.71 19.30 3.08
CA PRO A 578 31.77 20.64 2.51
C PRO A 578 33.17 21.03 2.01
N GLY A 579 33.26 21.39 0.74
CA GLY A 579 34.46 21.82 0.05
C GLY A 579 35.43 20.73 -0.37
N VAL A 580 35.11 19.44 -0.16
CA VAL A 580 35.93 18.31 -0.59
C VAL A 580 35.23 17.58 -1.74
N THR A 581 35.83 17.60 -2.92
CA THR A 581 35.34 16.85 -4.07
C THR A 581 36.09 15.54 -4.20
N VAL A 582 35.36 14.45 -4.39
CA VAL A 582 35.91 13.10 -4.64
C VAL A 582 35.55 12.65 -6.04
N THR A 583 36.56 12.25 -6.82
CA THR A 583 36.41 11.69 -8.17
C THR A 583 37.17 10.38 -8.26
N GLY A 584 36.56 9.34 -8.81
CA GLY A 584 37.20 8.02 -8.91
C GLY A 584 36.22 6.91 -9.23
N THR A 585 36.73 5.70 -9.37
CA THR A 585 35.94 4.49 -9.62
C THR A 585 36.08 3.53 -8.46
N ALA A 586 35.01 2.78 -8.20
CA ALA A 586 34.98 1.73 -7.20
C ALA A 586 34.12 0.55 -7.63
N THR A 587 34.41 -0.61 -7.02
CA THR A 587 33.57 -1.80 -7.08
C THR A 587 32.24 -1.58 -6.34
N ALA A 588 31.27 -2.49 -6.50
CA ALA A 588 30.01 -2.48 -5.73
C ALA A 588 30.21 -2.37 -4.20
N ARG A 589 31.33 -2.90 -3.67
CA ARG A 589 31.68 -2.87 -2.24
C ARG A 589 32.50 -1.64 -1.83
N GLY A 590 32.76 -0.72 -2.76
CA GLY A 590 33.45 0.54 -2.50
C GLY A 590 34.97 0.49 -2.53
N ALA A 591 35.58 -0.63 -2.94
CA ALA A 591 37.03 -0.71 -3.15
C ALA A 591 37.40 0.05 -4.42
N GLY A 592 38.42 0.91 -4.38
CA GLY A 592 38.73 1.76 -5.53
C GLY A 592 39.81 2.80 -5.31
N SER A 593 40.04 3.62 -6.35
CA SER A 593 41.01 4.71 -6.34
C SER A 593 40.31 6.05 -6.53
N PHE A 594 40.64 7.01 -5.68
CA PHE A 594 39.95 8.29 -5.61
C PHE A 594 40.94 9.46 -5.55
N ARG A 595 40.64 10.50 -6.33
CA ARG A 595 41.30 11.80 -6.25
C ARG A 595 40.42 12.76 -5.44
N LEU A 596 41.02 13.37 -4.43
CA LEU A 596 40.42 14.43 -3.61
C LEU A 596 40.89 15.80 -4.10
N GLY A 597 39.99 16.77 -4.01
CA GLY A 597 40.26 18.17 -4.30
C GLY A 597 39.19 19.09 -3.73
N GLY A 598 39.05 20.28 -4.32
CA GLY A 598 38.04 21.27 -3.93
C GLY A 598 38.59 22.39 -3.04
N ARG A 599 37.67 23.27 -2.62
CA ARG A 599 37.97 24.51 -1.88
C ARG A 599 38.44 24.31 -0.44
N ALA A 600 38.26 23.13 0.13
CA ALA A 600 38.72 22.82 1.49
C ALA A 600 40.22 22.53 1.57
N GLY A 601 40.96 22.61 0.45
CA GLY A 601 42.42 22.43 0.41
C GLY A 601 42.90 20.98 0.52
N LEU A 602 42.02 20.02 0.80
CA LEU A 602 42.37 18.60 0.90
C LEU A 602 42.57 17.98 -0.48
N ARG A 603 43.83 17.83 -0.90
CA ARG A 603 44.21 17.32 -2.23
C ARG A 603 45.01 16.02 -2.15
N GLY A 604 44.92 15.20 -3.20
CA GLY A 604 45.74 14.01 -3.37
C GLY A 604 44.92 12.78 -3.76
N SER A 605 45.59 11.63 -3.82
CA SER A 605 44.97 10.36 -4.19
C SER A 605 44.92 9.41 -3.01
N VAL A 606 43.84 8.63 -2.91
CA VAL A 606 43.63 7.59 -1.89
C VAL A 606 43.15 6.32 -2.59
N ARG A 607 43.67 5.17 -2.16
CA ARG A 607 43.06 3.88 -2.43
C ARG A 607 42.27 3.41 -1.21
N LEU A 608 41.04 2.97 -1.43
CA LEU A 608 40.23 2.33 -0.42
C LEU A 608 40.14 0.84 -0.74
N SER A 609 40.30 0.00 0.26
CA SER A 609 39.90 -1.40 0.21
C SER A 609 38.37 -1.51 0.28
N ALA A 610 37.84 -2.71 0.02
CA ALA A 610 36.42 -2.96 0.25
C ALA A 610 36.07 -2.60 1.70
N ALA A 611 34.96 -1.90 1.90
CA ALA A 611 34.48 -1.63 3.24
C ALA A 611 34.07 -2.96 3.89
N ALA A 612 34.58 -3.24 5.09
CA ALA A 612 34.04 -4.31 5.92
C ALA A 612 32.66 -3.87 6.43
N GLY A 613 31.62 -4.66 6.15
CA GLY A 613 30.25 -4.42 6.61
C GLY A 613 29.39 -3.53 5.68
N GLY A 614 28.14 -3.95 5.49
CA GLY A 614 27.10 -3.27 4.72
C GLY A 614 26.86 -3.86 3.32
N PRO A 615 25.60 -3.86 2.82
CA PRO A 615 25.24 -4.49 1.55
C PRO A 615 25.98 -3.85 0.38
N GLY A 616 26.41 -4.68 -0.58
CA GLY A 616 26.98 -4.21 -1.86
C GLY A 616 25.97 -3.33 -2.62
N LEU A 617 26.43 -2.62 -3.67
CA LEU A 617 25.48 -2.11 -4.65
C LEU A 617 24.71 -3.28 -5.26
N PRO A 618 23.37 -3.20 -5.36
CA PRO A 618 22.60 -4.26 -5.96
C PRO A 618 22.91 -4.30 -7.46
N THR A 619 23.12 -5.51 -7.97
CA THR A 619 23.21 -5.82 -9.39
C THR A 619 21.85 -5.66 -10.05
N PRO A 620 21.77 -5.45 -11.39
CA PRO A 620 20.49 -5.45 -12.09
C PRO A 620 19.66 -6.72 -11.83
N ALA A 621 20.32 -7.87 -11.66
CA ALA A 621 19.66 -9.13 -11.34
C ALA A 621 19.15 -9.20 -9.90
N GLU A 622 19.83 -8.57 -8.94
CA GLU A 622 19.32 -8.44 -7.56
C GLU A 622 18.16 -7.46 -7.49
N VAL A 623 18.25 -6.31 -8.18
CA VAL A 623 17.13 -5.35 -8.21
C VAL A 623 15.91 -5.94 -8.93
N ALA A 624 16.10 -6.75 -9.98
CA ALA A 624 15.01 -7.45 -10.64
C ALA A 624 14.37 -8.55 -9.78
N ARG A 625 15.00 -8.94 -8.67
CA ARG A 625 14.43 -9.84 -7.66
C ARG A 625 13.87 -9.10 -6.45
N LEU A 626 14.17 -7.80 -6.33
CA LEU A 626 13.52 -6.97 -5.32
C LEU A 626 12.08 -6.80 -5.77
N PRO A 627 11.11 -7.15 -4.91
CA PRO A 627 9.70 -6.96 -5.22
C PRO A 627 9.46 -5.49 -5.56
N ARG A 628 8.84 -5.23 -6.70
CA ARG A 628 8.47 -3.85 -7.05
C ARG A 628 7.42 -3.39 -6.04
N GLN A 629 7.71 -2.27 -5.37
CA GLN A 629 6.79 -1.66 -4.42
C GLN A 629 5.73 -0.81 -5.13
#